data_AF-A0A917KWB7-F1
#
_entry.id   AF-A0A917KWB7-F1
#
_cell.length_a   1.000
_cell.length_b   1.000
_cell.length_c   1.000
_cell.angle_alpha   90.00
_cell.angle_beta   90.00
_cell.angle_gamma   90.00
#
_symmetry.space_group_name_H-M   'P 1'
#
loop_
_entity.id
_entity.type
_entity.pdbx_description
1 polymer ?
#
loop_
_entity_poly.entity_id
_entity_poly.type
_entity_poly.pdbx_seq_one_letter_code
_entity_poly.pdbx_strand_id
1 'polypeptide(L)'
;MAGLYVAAHEGGWRSGKHAAQWTATLTTHAFPHIGAMPVAVIETANVLATLQPIWATKPETASRLRGRIEAILDYARVQGWRQGENPTRWRGHLDHLLPRRSMIAPVEHRPAL
;
A
#
# COMPACT_ATOMS: atom_id res chain seq x y z
N MET A 1 1.39 -10.59 9.98
CA MET A 1 1.10 -10.17 8.59
C MET A 1 2.16 -9.21 8.06
N ALA A 2 2.06 -7.90 8.31
CA ALA A 2 3.04 -6.92 7.78
C ALA A 2 4.47 -7.15 8.30
N GLY A 3 4.63 -7.49 9.59
CA GLY A 3 5.95 -7.81 10.16
C GLY A 3 6.61 -9.06 9.57
N LEU A 4 5.81 -10.06 9.14
CA LEU A 4 6.34 -11.28 8.51
C LEU A 4 6.85 -11.00 7.10
N TYR A 5 6.16 -10.15 6.34
CA TYR A 5 6.64 -9.71 5.04
C TYR A 5 7.96 -8.93 5.15
N VAL A 6 8.02 -7.98 6.09
CA VAL A 6 9.22 -7.17 6.33
C VAL A 6 10.40 -8.06 6.72
N ALA A 7 10.23 -8.97 7.69
CA ALA A 7 11.27 -9.91 8.09
C ALA A 7 11.72 -10.85 6.95
N ALA A 8 10.80 -11.27 6.08
CA ALA A 8 11.14 -12.13 4.94
C ALA A 8 11.91 -11.41 3.81
N HIS A 9 11.78 -10.08 3.69
CA HIS A 9 12.35 -9.31 2.58
C HIS A 9 13.46 -8.34 3.00
N GLU A 10 13.65 -8.09 4.30
CA GLU A 10 14.67 -7.18 4.82
C GLU A 10 16.09 -7.58 4.44
N GLY A 11 16.38 -8.88 4.31
CA GLY A 11 17.68 -9.38 3.86
C GLY A 11 18.04 -8.99 2.42
N GLY A 12 17.04 -8.66 1.59
CA GLY A 12 17.23 -8.15 0.23
C GLY A 12 17.33 -6.63 0.14
N TRP A 13 17.08 -5.90 1.23
CA TRP A 13 17.14 -4.44 1.25
C TRP A 13 18.54 -3.95 1.58
N ARG A 14 19.13 -3.17 0.67
CA ARG A 14 20.48 -2.60 0.82
C ARG A 14 20.64 -1.65 2.02
N SER A 15 19.57 -1.24 2.69
CA SER A 15 19.61 -0.34 3.85
C SER A 15 18.45 -0.59 4.82
N GLY A 16 18.76 -0.79 6.11
CA GLY A 16 17.76 -0.97 7.17
C GLY A 16 16.80 0.22 7.35
N LYS A 17 17.13 1.39 6.78
CA LYS A 17 16.21 2.55 6.73
C LYS A 17 14.93 2.25 5.94
N HIS A 18 14.99 1.34 4.96
CA HIS A 18 13.81 0.97 4.17
C HIS A 18 12.78 0.24 5.01
N ALA A 19 13.18 -0.68 5.90
CA ALA A 19 12.28 -1.39 6.79
C ALA A 19 11.56 -0.42 7.75
N ALA A 20 12.31 0.50 8.36
CA ALA A 20 11.75 1.51 9.24
C ALA A 20 10.70 2.38 8.53
N GLN A 21 10.96 2.81 7.29
CA GLN A 21 9.99 3.61 6.51
C GLN A 21 8.72 2.83 6.15
N TRP A 22 8.86 1.53 5.84
CA TRP A 22 7.70 0.66 5.59
C TRP A 22 6.83 0.54 6.83
N THR A 23 7.42 0.16 7.96
CA THR A 23 6.72 -0.01 9.22
C THR A 23 6.05 1.29 9.66
N ALA A 24 6.74 2.42 9.58
CA ALA A 24 6.18 3.72 9.94
C ALA A 24 4.95 4.07 9.08
N THR A 25 5.05 3.94 7.75
CA THR A 25 3.92 4.32 6.87
C THR A 25 2.71 3.40 7.08
N LEU A 26 2.93 2.09 7.24
CA LEU A 26 1.87 1.12 7.50
C LEU A 26 1.21 1.37 8.86
N THR A 27 2.00 1.67 9.89
CA THR A 27 1.50 1.96 11.24
C THR A 27 0.63 3.21 11.25
N THR A 28 1.08 4.28 10.59
CA THR A 28 0.35 5.55 10.58
C THR A 28 -0.94 5.49 9.77
N HIS A 29 -0.92 4.80 8.62
CA HIS A 29 -2.01 4.93 7.66
C HIS A 29 -2.79 3.65 7.39
N ALA A 30 -2.20 2.45 7.47
CA ALA A 30 -2.91 1.20 7.17
C ALA A 30 -3.46 0.52 8.42
N PHE A 31 -2.68 0.44 9.50
CA PHE A 31 -3.08 -0.30 10.70
C PHE A 31 -4.36 0.20 11.37
N PRO A 32 -4.67 1.51 11.41
CA PRO A 32 -5.93 2.00 11.96
C PRO A 32 -7.18 1.48 11.24
N HIS A 33 -7.05 1.09 9.97
CA HIS A 33 -8.18 0.66 9.14
C HIS A 33 -8.21 -0.85 8.93
N ILE A 34 -7.06 -1.46 8.62
CA ILE A 34 -6.95 -2.88 8.22
C ILE A 34 -5.99 -3.69 9.08
N GLY A 35 -5.34 -3.09 10.08
CA GLY A 35 -4.30 -3.75 10.87
C GLY A 35 -4.80 -4.90 11.74
N ALA A 36 -6.04 -4.80 12.24
CA ALA A 36 -6.67 -5.84 13.05
C ALA A 36 -7.44 -6.88 12.22
N MET A 37 -7.58 -6.68 10.91
CA MET A 37 -8.36 -7.57 10.06
C MET A 37 -7.54 -8.79 9.62
N PRO A 38 -8.14 -9.99 9.57
CA PRO A 38 -7.52 -11.14 8.91
C PRO A 38 -7.24 -10.84 7.44
N VAL A 39 -6.07 -11.21 6.93
CA VAL A 39 -5.69 -10.92 5.53
C VAL A 39 -6.65 -11.50 4.50
N ALA A 40 -7.24 -12.65 4.82
CA ALA A 40 -8.20 -13.34 3.96
C ALA A 40 -9.45 -12.48 3.69
N VAL A 41 -9.83 -11.59 4.62
CA VAL A 41 -11.07 -10.79 4.53
C VAL A 41 -10.83 -9.34 4.12
N ILE A 42 -9.58 -8.95 3.84
CA ILE A 42 -9.29 -7.59 3.37
C ILE A 42 -9.84 -7.44 1.94
N GLU A 43 -10.82 -6.59 1.72
CA GLU A 43 -11.41 -6.36 0.40
C GLU A 43 -11.14 -4.94 -0.11
N THR A 44 -11.53 -4.67 -1.35
CA THR A 44 -11.35 -3.37 -2.01
C THR A 44 -11.94 -2.23 -1.20
N ALA A 45 -13.10 -2.42 -0.56
CA ALA A 45 -13.72 -1.41 0.29
C ALA A 45 -12.81 -0.99 1.46
N ASN A 46 -12.12 -1.93 2.08
CA ASN A 46 -11.21 -1.66 3.21
C ASN A 46 -9.96 -0.90 2.73
N VAL A 47 -9.45 -1.28 1.56
CA VAL A 47 -8.33 -0.57 0.91
C VAL A 47 -8.73 0.86 0.55
N LEU A 48 -9.92 1.05 -0.01
CA LEU A 48 -10.44 2.37 -0.34
C LEU A 48 -10.62 3.25 0.89
N ALA A 49 -11.21 2.73 1.97
CA ALA A 49 -11.35 3.44 3.24
C ALA A 49 -10.00 3.89 3.82
N THR A 50 -8.94 3.11 3.57
CA THR A 50 -7.57 3.44 3.98
C THR A 50 -6.95 4.54 3.09
N LEU A 51 -7.18 4.49 1.78
CA LEU A 51 -6.53 5.38 0.82
C LEU A 51 -7.26 6.71 0.62
N GLN A 52 -8.60 6.71 0.62
CA GLN A 52 -9.42 7.91 0.36
C GLN A 52 -9.04 9.13 1.20
N PRO A 53 -8.83 9.03 2.54
CA PRO A 53 -8.54 10.19 3.37
C PRO A 53 -7.24 10.92 3.01
N ILE A 54 -6.27 10.18 2.46
CA ILE A 54 -4.95 10.70 2.09
C ILE A 54 -4.78 10.88 0.58
N TRP A 55 -5.73 10.41 -0.24
CA TRP A 55 -5.62 10.44 -1.70
C TRP A 55 -5.61 11.86 -2.27
N ALA A 56 -6.47 12.74 -1.74
CA ALA A 56 -6.57 14.13 -2.18
C ALA A 56 -5.48 15.02 -1.55
N THR A 57 -5.11 14.76 -0.30
CA THR A 57 -4.20 15.64 0.46
C THR A 57 -2.73 15.27 0.30
N LYS A 58 -2.43 13.96 0.15
CA LYS A 58 -1.07 13.41 0.08
C LYS A 58 -0.99 12.30 -0.98
N PRO A 59 -1.21 12.62 -2.27
CA PRO A 59 -1.34 11.63 -3.33
C PRO A 59 -0.11 10.73 -3.52
N GLU A 60 1.10 11.26 -3.32
CA GLU A 60 2.33 10.45 -3.35
C GLU A 60 2.39 9.44 -2.20
N THR A 61 2.05 9.89 -0.99
CA THR A 61 2.00 9.03 0.20
C THR A 61 0.95 7.93 0.02
N ALA A 62 -0.22 8.28 -0.50
CA ALA A 62 -1.29 7.33 -0.79
C ALA A 62 -0.87 6.29 -1.84
N SER A 63 -0.23 6.75 -2.93
CA SER A 63 0.30 5.86 -3.97
C SER A 63 1.37 4.91 -3.45
N ARG A 64 2.28 5.38 -2.59
CA ARG A 64 3.32 4.55 -1.96
C ARG A 64 2.70 3.56 -0.98
N LEU A 65 1.72 4.00 -0.18
CA LEU A 65 1.00 3.13 0.75
C LEU A 65 0.27 2.01 0.03
N ARG A 66 -0.47 2.32 -1.06
CA ARG A 66 -1.14 1.33 -1.90
C ARG A 66 -0.17 0.23 -2.36
N GLY A 67 0.99 0.61 -2.90
CA GLY A 67 2.00 -0.35 -3.36
C GLY A 67 2.57 -1.22 -2.25
N ARG A 68 2.68 -0.71 -1.01
CA ARG A 68 3.11 -1.51 0.14
C ARG A 68 2.04 -2.51 0.58
N ILE A 69 0.78 -2.09 0.62
CA ILE A 69 -0.34 -2.99 0.93
C ILE A 69 -0.42 -4.08 -0.16
N GLU A 70 -0.25 -3.71 -1.43
CA GLU A 70 -0.22 -4.64 -2.56
C GLU A 70 0.81 -5.75 -2.39
N ALA A 71 2.06 -5.40 -2.10
CA ALA A 71 3.12 -6.37 -1.88
C ALA A 71 2.83 -7.32 -0.70
N ILE A 72 2.24 -6.83 0.39
CA ILE A 72 1.88 -7.64 1.55
C ILE A 72 0.74 -8.62 1.22
N LEU A 73 -0.28 -8.16 0.48
CA LEU A 73 -1.40 -9.00 0.09
C LEU A 73 -1.00 -10.04 -0.96
N ASP A 74 -0.11 -9.70 -1.89
CA ASP A 74 0.47 -10.66 -2.83
C ASP A 74 1.31 -11.72 -2.12
N TYR A 75 2.13 -11.33 -1.15
CA TYR A 75 2.86 -12.28 -0.32
C TYR A 75 1.92 -13.23 0.42
N ALA A 76 0.85 -12.72 1.01
CA ALA A 76 -0.14 -13.56 1.69
C ALA A 76 -0.88 -14.51 0.73
N ARG A 77 -1.10 -14.10 -0.52
CA ARG A 77 -1.63 -14.99 -1.56
C ARG A 77 -0.64 -16.10 -1.89
N VAL A 78 0.65 -15.81 -2.05
CA VAL A 78 1.69 -16.81 -2.31
C VAL A 78 1.83 -17.80 -1.14
N GLN A 79 1.67 -17.34 0.10
CA GLN A 79 1.66 -18.17 1.30
C GLN A 79 0.37 -18.99 1.49
N GLY A 80 -0.63 -18.83 0.61
CA GLY A 80 -1.93 -19.50 0.72
C GLY A 80 -2.84 -18.96 1.84
N TRP A 81 -2.50 -17.82 2.46
CA TRP A 81 -3.31 -17.19 3.52
C TRP A 81 -4.50 -16.41 2.98
N ARG A 82 -4.49 -16.13 1.67
CA ARG A 82 -5.56 -15.44 0.95
C ARG A 82 -5.75 -16.08 -0.42
N GLN A 83 -6.99 -16.04 -0.91
CA GLN A 83 -7.34 -16.43 -2.28
C GLN A 83 -7.94 -15.24 -3.06
N GLY A 84 -8.12 -15.43 -4.36
CA GLY A 84 -8.71 -14.41 -5.24
C GLY A 84 -7.74 -13.29 -5.62
N GLU A 85 -8.26 -12.30 -6.35
CA GLU A 85 -7.46 -11.16 -6.80
C GLU A 85 -7.03 -10.25 -5.65
N ASN A 86 -5.93 -9.53 -5.88
CA ASN A 86 -5.43 -8.55 -4.94
C ASN A 86 -6.29 -7.27 -4.99
N PRO A 87 -6.98 -6.89 -3.89
CA PRO A 87 -7.88 -5.73 -3.85
C PRO A 87 -7.15 -4.38 -4.01
N THR A 88 -5.82 -4.34 -3.95
CA THR A 88 -5.05 -3.11 -4.13
C THR A 88 -4.55 -2.90 -5.56
N ARG A 89 -4.87 -3.81 -6.50
CA ARG A 89 -4.42 -3.71 -7.89
C ARG A 89 -4.83 -2.36 -8.46
N TRP A 90 -3.91 -1.69 -9.15
CA TRP A 90 -4.22 -0.39 -9.77
C TRP A 90 -4.95 -0.53 -11.10
N ARG A 91 -4.28 -1.10 -12.11
CA ARG A 91 -4.80 -1.18 -13.48
C ARG A 91 -6.00 -2.13 -13.54
N GLY A 92 -7.11 -1.66 -14.10
CA GLY A 92 -8.35 -2.42 -14.25
C GLY A 92 -9.07 -2.68 -12.93
N HIS A 93 -8.79 -1.89 -11.89
CA HIS A 93 -9.42 -2.03 -10.58
C HIS A 93 -9.50 -0.68 -9.85
N LEU A 94 -8.50 -0.29 -9.05
CA LEU A 94 -8.58 0.97 -8.29
C LEU A 94 -8.56 2.23 -9.18
N ASP A 95 -8.08 2.13 -10.42
CA ASP A 95 -8.12 3.23 -11.39
C ASP A 95 -9.52 3.62 -11.86
N HIS A 96 -10.52 2.74 -11.66
CA HIS A 96 -11.93 3.05 -11.88
C HIS A 96 -12.60 3.70 -10.66
N LEU A 97 -12.01 3.56 -9.47
CA LEU A 97 -12.60 3.96 -8.19
C LEU A 97 -11.96 5.22 -7.61
N LEU A 98 -10.71 5.51 -7.99
CA LEU A 98 -9.96 6.66 -7.52
C LEU A 98 -9.49 7.52 -8.71
N PRO A 99 -9.60 8.86 -8.62
CA PRO A 99 -9.07 9.74 -9.65
C PRO A 99 -7.57 9.51 -9.81
N ARG A 100 -7.10 9.44 -11.07
CA ARG A 100 -5.67 9.26 -11.36
C ARG A 100 -4.86 10.35 -10.68
N ARG A 101 -3.78 9.95 -10.01
CA ARG A 101 -2.85 10.86 -9.31
C ARG A 101 -2.46 12.07 -10.15
N SER A 102 -2.16 11.86 -11.42
CA SER A 102 -1.74 12.91 -12.36
C SER A 102 -2.78 14.04 -12.54
N MET A 103 -4.05 13.77 -12.24
CA MET A 103 -5.12 14.79 -12.28
C MET A 103 -5.22 15.58 -10.97
N ILE A 104 -4.76 15.02 -9.84
CA ILE A 104 -4.91 15.60 -8.50
C ILE A 104 -3.67 16.40 -8.11
N ALA A 105 -2.49 15.86 -8.42
CA ALA A 105 -1.20 16.51 -8.22
C ALA A 105 -0.46 16.50 -9.55
N PRO A 106 -0.51 17.60 -10.34
CA PRO A 106 0.35 17.73 -11.50
C PRO A 106 1.81 17.60 -11.04
N VAL A 107 2.57 16.75 -11.74
CA VAL A 107 3.97 16.51 -11.43
C VAL A 107 4.76 17.76 -11.81
N GLU A 108 5.13 18.55 -10.81
CA GLU A 108 6.06 19.66 -11.00
C GLU A 108 7.48 19.07 -11.09
N HIS A 109 8.07 19.08 -12.28
CA HIS A 109 9.44 18.66 -12.50
C HIS A 109 10.39 19.67 -11.83
N ARG A 110 10.89 19.35 -10.65
CA ARG A 110 11.95 20.13 -10.00
C ARG A 110 13.31 19.78 -10.62
N PRO A 111 14.01 20.73 -11.26
CA PRO A 111 15.36 20.48 -11.75
C PRO A 111 16.29 20.19 -10.56
N ALA A 112 17.25 19.29 -10.74
CA ALA A 112 18.28 19.02 -9.75
C ALA A 112 19.22 20.24 -9.68
N LEU A 113 19.48 20.74 -8.47
CA LEU A 113 20.49 21.76 -8.16
C LEU A 113 21.87 21.12 -7.96
#